data_AF-A0A7J3XHI1-F1
#
_entry.id   AF-A0A7J3XHI1-F1
#
_cell.length_a   1.000
_cell.length_b   1.000
_cell.length_c   1.000
_cell.angle_alpha   90.00
_cell.angle_beta   90.00
_cell.angle_gamma   90.00
#
_symmetry.space_group_name_H-M   'P 1'
#
loop_
_entity.id
_entity.type
_entity.pdbx_description
1 polymer ?
#
loop_
_entity_poly.entity_id
_entity_poly.type
_entity_poly.pdbx_seq_one_letter_code
_entity_poly.pdbx_strand_id
1 'polypeptide(L)'
;MSFRREVRRRRLVEYVVTDPFVDLAFVQQLIGNEDWLQVMRRQAEVYSSTGDIGESTVTFRMYRSQAKQYVIRTLQRAYHAIDRYLSDELVSEKASRAWRALVTLLASLQLMERAGAGLGELLPEGYGRLEELKVVIDRMIEEKTSRERAEAAAVVMKVLRELSNEQFLNTVPKLWWLNLVMESEVFEAVFKYHLLASKKELVGGFVKSAEEALSEVRGHSPDLSYMEYEVLKALLSRCVELRGQYINKLQNAIIFVKIGRRSVKNYKEWDWFLRDEVLTYSMSMYMVELQRLLGLREKELNISTLLSPRRGPYGGPASALSTLILMSPIFTQYALEARREVVVTPADIVVSVLRISRARGETGDFVVSVREVAEEIVSFWERQDFLRRLKLYSQDEVTPEALCRKSSFTTSLALIVNAGIGGIHITTERRPELRLPPRMVGFDSLYVRAQQLSSIIQRVWRWEEG
;
A
#
# COMPACT_ATOMS: atom_id res chain seq x y z
N MET A 1 53.95 17.24 8.75
CA MET A 1 53.70 16.18 7.74
C MET A 1 52.62 15.25 8.26
N SER A 2 51.44 15.27 7.63
CA SER A 2 50.25 14.55 8.08
C SER A 2 50.21 13.12 7.54
N PHE A 3 50.01 12.14 8.40
CA PHE A 3 49.55 10.81 8.01
C PHE A 3 48.11 10.64 8.53
N ARG A 4 47.14 11.24 7.84
CA ARG A 4 45.74 10.79 7.93
C ARG A 4 45.55 9.68 6.90
N ARG A 5 45.72 8.43 7.33
CA ARG A 5 45.12 7.30 6.62
C ARG A 5 43.61 7.48 6.70
N GLU A 6 42.99 7.88 5.60
CA GLU A 6 41.56 7.75 5.41
C GLU A 6 41.18 6.28 5.59
N VAL A 7 40.66 5.95 6.77
CA VAL A 7 39.91 4.72 6.96
C VAL A 7 38.66 4.85 6.10
N ARG A 8 38.73 4.34 4.86
CA ARG A 8 37.56 4.07 4.02
C ARG A 8 36.58 3.31 4.90
N ARG A 9 35.54 3.97 5.40
CA ARG A 9 34.42 3.35 6.12
C ARG A 9 33.94 2.19 5.24
N ARG A 10 34.17 0.94 5.68
CA ARG A 10 33.55 -0.23 5.08
C ARG A 10 32.03 -0.02 5.19
N ARG A 11 31.40 0.42 4.09
CA ARG A 11 29.94 0.51 4.01
C ARG A 11 29.36 -0.87 4.32
N LEU A 12 28.25 -0.88 5.05
CA LEU A 12 27.48 -2.07 5.40
C LEU A 12 27.26 -2.92 4.15
N VAL A 13 27.65 -4.19 4.23
CA VAL A 13 27.48 -5.18 3.16
C VAL A 13 25.97 -5.27 2.88
N GLU A 14 25.55 -5.04 1.64
CA GLU A 14 24.18 -5.35 1.22
C GLU A 14 24.00 -6.87 1.32
N TYR A 15 23.17 -7.33 2.25
CA TYR A 15 22.90 -8.74 2.43
C TYR A 15 21.79 -9.19 1.48
N VAL A 16 21.96 -10.37 0.88
CA VAL A 16 20.97 -11.03 -0.01
C VAL A 16 19.56 -11.06 0.62
N VAL A 17 19.47 -11.17 1.95
CA VAL A 17 18.21 -11.18 2.70
C VAL A 17 17.47 -9.84 2.63
N THR A 18 18.20 -8.72 2.68
CA THR A 18 17.67 -7.36 2.84
C THR A 18 17.74 -6.52 1.57
N ASP A 19 18.22 -7.10 0.47
CA ASP A 19 18.41 -6.38 -0.78
C ASP A 19 17.15 -6.47 -1.67
N PRO A 20 16.51 -5.33 -1.98
CA PRO A 20 15.28 -5.31 -2.77
C PRO A 20 15.44 -5.85 -4.20
N PHE A 21 16.65 -5.91 -4.77
CA PHE A 21 16.83 -6.52 -6.11
C PHE A 21 16.68 -8.04 -6.10
N VAL A 22 16.88 -8.68 -4.95
CA VAL A 22 16.55 -10.11 -4.80
C VAL A 22 15.04 -10.29 -4.93
N ASP A 23 14.25 -9.44 -4.28
CA ASP A 23 12.79 -9.44 -4.38
C ASP A 23 12.31 -9.13 -5.80
N LEU A 24 12.90 -8.12 -6.44
CA LEU A 24 12.61 -7.81 -7.85
C LEU A 24 12.94 -8.98 -8.78
N ALA A 25 14.00 -9.76 -8.52
CA ALA A 25 14.33 -10.92 -9.34
C ALA A 25 13.30 -12.06 -9.21
N PHE A 26 12.70 -12.27 -8.03
CA PHE A 26 11.58 -13.19 -7.86
C PHE A 26 10.35 -12.72 -8.66
N VAL A 27 10.02 -11.43 -8.58
CA VAL A 27 8.92 -10.82 -9.36
C VAL A 27 9.21 -10.93 -10.86
N GLN A 28 10.44 -10.63 -11.30
CA GLN A 28 10.87 -10.69 -12.69
C GLN A 28 10.63 -12.06 -13.29
N GLN A 29 10.93 -13.14 -12.54
CA GLN A 29 10.71 -14.50 -13.03
C GLN A 29 9.24 -14.79 -13.39
N LEU A 30 8.29 -14.18 -12.68
CA LEU A 30 6.86 -14.35 -12.94
C LEU A 30 6.34 -13.49 -14.10
N ILE A 31 6.94 -12.33 -14.34
CA ILE A 31 6.55 -11.43 -15.44
C ILE A 31 7.44 -11.55 -16.68
N GLY A 32 8.52 -12.33 -16.60
CA GLY A 32 9.57 -12.40 -17.60
C GLY A 32 9.16 -13.13 -18.89
N ASN A 33 8.21 -14.07 -18.80
CA ASN A 33 7.66 -14.82 -19.92
C ASN A 33 6.11 -14.78 -19.89
N GLU A 34 5.51 -14.75 -21.08
CA GLU A 34 4.07 -14.77 -21.31
C GLU A 34 3.39 -15.99 -20.69
N ASP A 35 4.03 -17.18 -20.69
CA ASP A 35 3.43 -18.37 -20.07
C ASP A 35 3.18 -18.17 -18.57
N TRP A 36 4.16 -17.60 -17.85
CA TRP A 36 4.02 -17.29 -16.43
C TRP A 36 2.98 -16.19 -16.22
N LEU A 37 2.96 -15.15 -17.07
CA LEU A 37 1.93 -14.11 -17.01
C LEU A 37 0.52 -14.68 -17.19
N GLN A 38 0.31 -15.63 -18.12
CA GLN A 38 -0.97 -16.30 -18.31
C GLN A 38 -1.37 -17.13 -17.09
N VAL A 39 -0.43 -17.86 -16.49
CA VAL A 39 -0.65 -18.57 -15.22
C VAL A 39 -1.08 -17.59 -14.13
N MET A 40 -0.40 -16.46 -14.00
CA MET A 40 -0.71 -15.45 -12.99
C MET A 40 -2.08 -14.81 -13.23
N ARG A 41 -2.44 -14.50 -14.48
CA ARG A 41 -3.76 -13.96 -14.84
C ARG A 41 -4.88 -14.94 -14.48
N ARG A 42 -4.71 -16.24 -14.80
CA ARG A 42 -5.68 -17.28 -14.41
C ARG A 42 -5.78 -17.43 -12.89
N GLN A 43 -4.65 -17.40 -12.18
CA GLN A 43 -4.67 -17.49 -10.72
C GLN A 43 -5.34 -16.27 -10.07
N ALA A 44 -5.20 -15.07 -10.65
CA ALA A 44 -5.92 -13.88 -10.22
C ALA A 44 -7.44 -14.04 -10.36
N GLU A 45 -7.92 -14.64 -11.45
CA GLU A 45 -9.35 -14.94 -11.64
C GLU A 45 -9.86 -15.91 -10.56
N VAL A 46 -9.08 -16.96 -10.26
CA VAL A 46 -9.39 -17.91 -9.20
C VAL A 46 -9.43 -17.22 -7.84
N TYR A 47 -8.45 -16.35 -7.56
CA TYR A 47 -8.36 -15.61 -6.29
C TYR A 47 -9.56 -14.69 -6.09
N SER A 48 -9.95 -13.90 -7.10
CA SER A 48 -11.13 -13.02 -7.01
C SER A 48 -12.44 -13.80 -6.91
N SER A 49 -12.51 -15.02 -7.44
CA SER A 49 -13.74 -15.82 -7.46
C SER A 49 -13.93 -16.68 -6.22
N THR A 50 -12.85 -17.31 -5.75
CA THR A 50 -12.90 -18.34 -4.68
C THR A 50 -12.20 -17.90 -3.40
N GLY A 51 -11.26 -16.96 -3.50
CA GLY A 51 -10.35 -16.57 -2.42
C GLY A 51 -9.05 -17.37 -2.38
N ASP A 52 -8.86 -18.39 -3.23
CA ASP A 52 -7.64 -19.19 -3.28
C ASP A 52 -6.51 -18.50 -4.06
N ILE A 53 -5.33 -18.42 -3.44
CA ILE A 53 -4.13 -17.80 -4.02
C ILE A 53 -3.24 -18.81 -4.76
N GLY A 54 -3.48 -20.13 -4.61
CA GLY A 54 -2.79 -21.17 -5.38
C GLY A 54 -1.39 -21.57 -4.86
N GLU A 55 -1.03 -21.20 -3.64
CA GLU A 55 0.29 -21.53 -3.04
C GLU A 55 0.48 -23.04 -2.74
N SER A 56 -0.61 -23.80 -2.65
CA SER A 56 -0.55 -25.26 -2.47
C SER A 56 -0.35 -26.04 -3.78
N THR A 57 -0.38 -25.36 -4.93
CA THR A 57 -0.38 -26.00 -6.25
C THR A 57 0.99 -26.53 -6.66
N VAL A 58 1.01 -27.49 -7.59
CA VAL A 58 2.25 -27.92 -8.27
C VAL A 58 2.91 -26.75 -9.01
N THR A 59 2.09 -25.88 -9.62
CA THR A 59 2.53 -24.69 -10.35
C THR A 59 3.36 -23.75 -9.47
N PHE A 60 2.89 -23.44 -8.26
CA PHE A 60 3.67 -22.63 -7.31
C PHE A 60 5.01 -23.29 -6.92
N ARG A 61 5.00 -24.61 -6.68
CA ARG A 61 6.24 -25.36 -6.37
C ARG A 61 7.25 -25.32 -7.52
N MET A 62 6.78 -25.42 -8.77
CA MET A 62 7.62 -25.27 -9.97
C MET A 62 8.21 -23.87 -10.07
N TYR A 63 7.39 -22.83 -9.90
CA TYR A 63 7.83 -21.43 -9.88
C TYR A 63 8.94 -21.24 -8.84
N ARG A 64 8.71 -21.64 -7.59
CA ARG A 64 9.68 -21.47 -6.49
C ARG A 64 11.05 -22.07 -6.83
N SER A 65 11.05 -23.26 -7.44
CA SER A 65 12.30 -23.92 -7.87
C SER A 65 13.02 -23.15 -8.98
N GLN A 66 12.28 -22.72 -10.01
CA GLN A 66 12.83 -21.95 -11.12
C GLN A 66 13.34 -20.57 -10.69
N ALA A 67 12.59 -19.88 -9.82
CA ALA A 67 12.95 -18.57 -9.29
C ALA A 67 14.27 -18.63 -8.50
N LYS A 68 14.46 -19.66 -7.66
CA LYS A 68 15.74 -19.87 -6.96
C LYS A 68 16.92 -19.93 -7.95
N GLN A 69 16.79 -20.73 -9.01
CA GLN A 69 17.82 -20.86 -10.03
C GLN A 69 18.03 -19.58 -10.82
N TYR A 70 16.96 -18.84 -11.12
CA TYR A 70 17.04 -17.55 -11.80
C TYR A 70 17.80 -16.53 -10.95
N VAL A 71 17.41 -16.34 -9.69
CA VAL A 71 18.06 -15.39 -8.76
C VAL A 71 19.55 -15.67 -8.64
N ILE A 72 19.95 -16.94 -8.45
CA ILE A 72 21.37 -17.34 -8.38
C ILE A 72 22.10 -16.93 -9.67
N ARG A 73 21.59 -17.33 -10.84
CA ARG A 73 22.24 -17.05 -12.13
C ARG A 73 22.38 -15.56 -12.43
N THR A 74 21.37 -14.78 -12.08
CA THR A 74 21.28 -13.36 -12.40
C THR A 74 22.14 -12.53 -11.44
N LEU A 75 22.11 -12.83 -10.14
CA LEU A 75 22.74 -11.99 -9.12
C LEU A 75 24.10 -12.49 -8.64
N GLN A 76 24.59 -13.66 -9.09
CA GLN A 76 25.93 -14.17 -8.74
C GLN A 76 27.09 -13.21 -9.02
N ARG A 77 26.94 -12.28 -9.98
CA ARG A 77 27.96 -11.25 -10.27
C ARG A 77 27.98 -10.14 -9.21
N ALA A 78 26.84 -9.84 -8.61
CA ALA A 78 26.71 -8.80 -7.59
C ALA A 78 27.00 -9.34 -6.16
N TYR A 79 26.76 -10.63 -5.91
CA TYR A 79 26.96 -11.26 -4.60
C TYR A 79 27.79 -12.54 -4.71
N HIS A 80 28.95 -12.55 -4.06
CA HIS A 80 29.74 -13.76 -3.89
C HIS A 80 28.99 -14.79 -3.04
N ALA A 81 28.96 -16.04 -3.50
CA ALA A 81 28.34 -17.18 -2.81
C ALA A 81 26.84 -16.98 -2.47
N ILE A 82 26.08 -16.35 -3.37
CA ILE A 82 24.64 -16.13 -3.23
C ILE A 82 23.85 -17.41 -2.92
N ASP A 83 24.29 -18.54 -3.49
CA ASP A 83 23.75 -19.88 -3.26
C ASP A 83 23.74 -20.27 -1.79
N ARG A 84 24.77 -19.87 -1.02
CA ARG A 84 24.89 -20.15 0.42
C ARG A 84 23.94 -19.31 1.27
N TYR A 85 23.51 -18.15 0.77
CA TYR A 85 22.62 -17.23 1.48
C TYR A 85 21.14 -17.46 1.17
N LEU A 86 20.82 -18.17 0.08
CA LEU A 86 19.45 -18.52 -0.31
C LEU A 86 19.02 -19.86 0.31
N SER A 87 18.76 -19.84 1.62
CA SER A 87 18.13 -20.97 2.31
C SER A 87 16.74 -21.29 1.71
N ASP A 88 16.29 -22.54 1.86
CA ASP A 88 14.98 -22.94 1.32
C ASP A 88 13.82 -22.19 1.99
N GLU A 89 13.97 -21.83 3.27
CA GLU A 89 13.02 -20.99 4.00
C GLU A 89 12.90 -19.59 3.39
N LEU A 90 14.05 -18.90 3.20
CA LEU A 90 14.08 -17.56 2.59
C LEU A 90 13.53 -17.57 1.16
N VAL A 91 13.88 -18.60 0.38
CA VAL A 91 13.36 -18.78 -0.99
C VAL A 91 11.84 -18.97 -0.95
N SER A 92 11.33 -19.77 -0.01
CA SER A 92 9.89 -20.01 0.11
C SER A 92 9.14 -18.73 0.51
N GLU A 93 9.69 -17.95 1.44
CA GLU A 93 9.13 -16.66 1.87
C GLU A 93 9.09 -15.65 0.72
N LYS A 94 10.22 -15.40 0.05
CA LYS A 94 10.30 -14.44 -1.08
C LYS A 94 9.44 -14.89 -2.27
N ALA A 95 9.44 -16.18 -2.59
CA ALA A 95 8.58 -16.72 -3.65
C ALA A 95 7.09 -16.53 -3.31
N SER A 96 6.68 -16.84 -2.08
CA SER A 96 5.29 -16.62 -1.63
C SER A 96 4.91 -15.14 -1.73
N ARG A 97 5.71 -14.22 -1.19
CA ARG A 97 5.42 -12.77 -1.29
C ARG A 97 5.31 -12.30 -2.74
N ALA A 98 6.22 -12.70 -3.62
CA ALA A 98 6.18 -12.32 -5.04
C ALA A 98 4.95 -12.88 -5.76
N TRP A 99 4.60 -14.12 -5.47
CA TRP A 99 3.39 -14.75 -5.98
C TRP A 99 2.14 -14.00 -5.53
N ARG A 100 1.97 -13.79 -4.23
CA ARG A 100 0.85 -13.04 -3.67
C ARG A 100 0.76 -11.63 -4.27
N ALA A 101 1.88 -10.91 -4.33
CA ALA A 101 1.95 -9.56 -4.88
C ALA A 101 1.40 -9.50 -6.31
N LEU A 102 1.81 -10.43 -7.18
CA LEU A 102 1.35 -10.44 -8.56
C LEU A 102 -0.07 -10.96 -8.75
N VAL A 103 -0.49 -12.01 -8.04
CA VAL A 103 -1.90 -12.49 -8.07
C VAL A 103 -2.83 -11.36 -7.72
N THR A 104 -2.56 -10.68 -6.60
CA THR A 104 -3.44 -9.63 -6.07
C THR A 104 -3.37 -8.33 -6.86
N LEU A 105 -2.19 -7.99 -7.43
CA LEU A 105 -2.08 -6.90 -8.41
C LEU A 105 -2.96 -7.19 -9.63
N LEU A 106 -2.82 -8.36 -10.26
CA LEU A 106 -3.60 -8.75 -11.42
C LEU A 106 -5.11 -8.86 -11.11
N ALA A 107 -5.46 -9.33 -9.92
CA ALA A 107 -6.85 -9.34 -9.46
C ALA A 107 -7.42 -7.92 -9.40
N SER A 108 -6.65 -6.95 -8.90
CA SER A 108 -7.05 -5.54 -8.91
C SER A 108 -7.26 -5.02 -10.34
N LEU A 109 -6.38 -5.39 -11.28
CA LEU A 109 -6.49 -5.01 -12.69
C LEU A 109 -7.76 -5.55 -13.34
N GLN A 110 -8.06 -6.83 -13.12
CA GLN A 110 -9.26 -7.48 -13.63
C GLN A 110 -10.53 -6.83 -13.07
N LEU A 111 -10.55 -6.47 -11.79
CA LEU A 111 -11.67 -5.77 -11.17
C LEU A 111 -11.90 -4.39 -11.80
N MET A 112 -10.82 -3.65 -12.07
CA MET A 112 -10.90 -2.36 -12.74
C MET A 112 -11.39 -2.47 -14.19
N GLU A 113 -10.88 -3.46 -14.94
CA GLU A 113 -11.33 -3.74 -16.30
C GLU A 113 -12.82 -4.10 -16.35
N ARG A 114 -13.28 -4.97 -15.45
CA ARG A 114 -14.70 -5.35 -15.32
C ARG A 114 -15.61 -4.17 -15.02
N ALA A 115 -15.16 -3.24 -14.18
CA ALA A 115 -15.91 -2.04 -13.85
C ALA A 115 -16.03 -1.04 -15.01
N GLY A 116 -15.33 -1.28 -16.13
CA GLY A 116 -15.18 -0.27 -17.19
C GLY A 116 -14.44 0.97 -16.70
N ALA A 117 -13.76 0.84 -15.55
CA ALA A 117 -12.94 1.89 -14.96
C ALA A 117 -11.64 1.93 -15.74
N GLY A 118 -11.62 2.68 -16.85
CA GLY A 118 -10.39 3.17 -17.41
C GLY A 118 -9.71 4.03 -16.35
N LEU A 119 -8.73 3.46 -15.66
CA LEU A 119 -7.34 3.91 -15.55
C LEU A 119 -6.98 5.39 -15.90
N GLY A 120 -7.87 6.37 -15.92
CA GLY A 120 -7.53 7.80 -15.97
C GLY A 120 -7.87 8.51 -14.66
N GLU A 121 -8.77 7.93 -13.86
CA GLU A 121 -9.35 8.60 -12.69
C GLU A 121 -8.77 8.18 -11.33
N LEU A 122 -8.31 6.94 -11.18
CA LEU A 122 -7.68 6.43 -9.94
C LEU A 122 -6.25 5.92 -10.16
N LEU A 123 -5.92 5.55 -11.39
CA LEU A 123 -4.62 5.03 -11.86
C LEU A 123 -4.37 5.56 -13.28
N PRO A 124 -3.23 5.26 -13.95
CA PRO A 124 -2.93 5.68 -15.34
C PRO A 124 -3.31 4.62 -16.40
N GLU A 125 -3.63 5.05 -17.64
CA GLU A 125 -4.30 4.22 -18.66
C GLU A 125 -3.54 2.94 -19.01
N GLY A 126 -2.21 2.99 -18.93
CA GLY A 126 -1.33 1.84 -19.15
C GLY A 126 -1.07 0.97 -17.91
N TYR A 127 -1.76 1.18 -16.79
CA TYR A 127 -1.54 0.41 -15.56
C TYR A 127 -1.82 -1.09 -15.72
N GLY A 128 -2.72 -1.49 -16.64
CA GLY A 128 -2.95 -2.91 -16.96
C GLY A 128 -1.75 -3.62 -17.61
N ARG A 129 -0.82 -2.87 -18.20
CA ARG A 129 0.33 -3.38 -18.94
C ARG A 129 1.49 -3.70 -17.99
N LEU A 130 1.79 -5.00 -17.82
CA LEU A 130 2.94 -5.46 -17.02
C LEU A 130 4.24 -5.47 -17.83
N GLU A 131 4.16 -5.32 -19.15
CA GLU A 131 5.29 -5.29 -20.07
C GLU A 131 6.22 -4.11 -19.77
N GLU A 132 5.65 -2.93 -19.48
CA GLU A 132 6.42 -1.75 -19.07
C GLU A 132 7.14 -1.99 -17.74
N LEU A 133 6.46 -2.62 -16.78
CA LEU A 133 7.04 -2.96 -15.48
C LEU A 133 8.20 -3.96 -15.64
N LYS A 134 8.05 -4.97 -16.49
CA LYS A 134 9.10 -5.93 -16.82
C LYS A 134 10.35 -5.21 -17.33
N VAL A 135 10.21 -4.35 -18.34
CA VAL A 135 11.34 -3.60 -18.91
C VAL A 135 12.07 -2.77 -17.85
N VAL A 136 11.32 -2.12 -16.95
CA VAL A 136 11.91 -1.33 -15.87
C VAL A 136 12.63 -2.20 -14.84
N ILE A 137 12.05 -3.35 -14.45
CA ILE A 137 12.69 -4.29 -13.53
C ILE A 137 13.95 -4.90 -14.14
N ASP A 138 13.93 -5.28 -15.43
CA ASP A 138 15.10 -5.80 -16.14
C ASP A 138 16.25 -4.78 -16.11
N ARG A 139 15.96 -3.50 -16.44
CA ARG A 139 16.96 -2.41 -16.36
C ARG A 139 17.50 -2.19 -14.94
N MET A 140 16.64 -2.30 -13.92
CA MET A 140 17.05 -2.18 -12.52
C MET A 140 18.02 -3.31 -12.11
N ILE A 141 17.73 -4.55 -12.51
CA ILE A 141 18.57 -5.71 -12.24
C ILE A 141 19.89 -5.62 -13.02
N GLU A 142 19.86 -5.22 -14.30
CA GLU A 142 21.05 -5.01 -15.12
C GLU A 142 21.97 -3.94 -14.51
N GLU A 143 21.43 -2.78 -14.14
CA GLU A 143 22.21 -1.72 -13.52
C GLU A 143 22.83 -2.19 -12.19
N LYS A 144 22.05 -2.91 -11.36
CA LYS A 144 22.55 -3.49 -10.10
C LYS A 144 23.69 -4.48 -10.32
N THR A 145 23.61 -5.30 -11.37
CA THR A 145 24.59 -6.36 -11.65
C THR A 145 25.79 -5.87 -12.47
N SER A 146 25.69 -4.70 -13.10
CA SER A 146 26.78 -4.08 -13.88
C SER A 146 27.93 -3.54 -13.02
N ARG A 147 27.72 -3.32 -11.73
CA ARG A 147 28.68 -2.72 -10.80
C ARG A 147 28.68 -3.46 -9.48
N GLU A 148 29.86 -3.91 -9.02
CA GLU A 148 29.98 -4.43 -7.66
C GLU A 148 29.60 -3.35 -6.64
N ARG A 149 28.69 -3.69 -5.72
CA ARG A 149 28.24 -2.83 -4.59
C ARG A 149 27.50 -1.55 -5.00
N ALA A 150 26.71 -1.59 -6.06
CA ALA A 150 25.83 -0.48 -6.42
C ALA A 150 24.74 -0.27 -5.36
N GLU A 151 24.70 0.93 -4.77
CA GLU A 151 23.73 1.33 -3.75
C GLU A 151 22.31 1.29 -4.34
N ALA A 152 21.39 0.57 -3.67
CA ALA A 152 20.06 0.32 -4.22
C ALA A 152 19.26 1.58 -4.58
N ALA A 153 19.30 2.59 -3.70
CA ALA A 153 18.67 3.88 -3.94
C ALA A 153 19.22 4.57 -5.21
N ALA A 154 20.53 4.46 -5.45
CA ALA A 154 21.18 5.08 -6.60
C ALA A 154 20.76 4.40 -7.93
N VAL A 155 20.70 3.07 -7.92
CA VAL A 155 20.24 2.27 -9.07
C VAL A 155 18.81 2.63 -9.45
N VAL A 156 17.88 2.59 -8.49
CA VAL A 156 16.46 2.89 -8.75
C VAL A 156 16.28 4.31 -9.25
N MET A 157 16.91 5.29 -8.59
CA MET A 157 16.84 6.69 -9.04
C MET A 157 17.34 6.86 -10.47
N LYS A 158 18.45 6.21 -10.83
CA LYS A 158 19.00 6.30 -12.18
C LYS A 158 17.98 5.80 -13.20
N VAL A 159 17.46 4.60 -13.01
CA VAL A 159 16.48 3.99 -13.93
C VAL A 159 15.20 4.83 -14.02
N LEU A 160 14.65 5.28 -12.89
CA LEU A 160 13.39 6.04 -12.89
C LEU A 160 13.54 7.46 -13.50
N ARG A 161 14.72 8.08 -13.41
CA ARG A 161 14.99 9.38 -14.05
C ARG A 161 15.09 9.30 -15.57
N GLU A 162 15.40 8.12 -16.10
CA GLU A 162 15.51 7.87 -17.54
C GLU A 162 14.15 7.51 -18.18
N LEU A 163 13.08 7.42 -17.40
CA LEU A 163 11.73 7.17 -17.91
C LEU A 163 11.09 8.48 -18.41
N SER A 164 10.32 8.38 -19.49
CA SER A 164 9.39 9.45 -19.86
C SER A 164 8.33 9.65 -18.78
N ASN A 165 7.66 10.80 -18.78
CA ASN A 165 6.60 11.09 -17.81
C ASN A 165 5.49 10.04 -17.81
N GLU A 166 5.08 9.58 -18.98
CA GLU A 166 4.04 8.55 -19.14
C GLU A 166 4.50 7.21 -18.54
N GLN A 167 5.69 6.73 -18.93
CA GLN A 167 6.26 5.48 -18.41
C GLN A 167 6.44 5.52 -16.89
N PHE A 168 6.88 6.65 -16.35
CA PHE A 168 7.03 6.85 -14.91
C PHE A 168 5.69 6.68 -14.20
N LEU A 169 4.65 7.39 -14.65
CA LEU A 169 3.33 7.34 -14.05
C LEU A 169 2.70 5.94 -14.15
N ASN A 170 2.89 5.22 -15.27
CA ASN A 170 2.42 3.85 -15.46
C ASN A 170 3.14 2.80 -14.59
N THR A 171 4.40 3.04 -14.24
CA THR A 171 5.25 2.05 -13.57
C THR A 171 5.27 2.21 -12.06
N VAL A 172 5.40 3.45 -11.58
CA VAL A 172 5.66 3.72 -10.16
C VAL A 172 4.58 3.20 -9.21
N PRO A 173 3.27 3.31 -9.50
CA PRO A 173 2.25 2.75 -8.62
C PRO A 173 2.35 1.21 -8.49
N LYS A 174 2.83 0.50 -9.53
CA LYS A 174 3.11 -0.94 -9.46
C LYS A 174 4.34 -1.22 -8.60
N LEU A 175 5.38 -0.40 -8.70
CA LEU A 175 6.57 -0.52 -7.84
C LEU A 175 6.24 -0.25 -6.36
N TRP A 176 5.37 0.71 -6.06
CA TRP A 176 4.88 0.91 -4.69
C TRP A 176 4.12 -0.31 -4.19
N TRP A 177 3.22 -0.88 -5.01
CA TRP A 177 2.53 -2.11 -4.67
C TRP A 177 3.49 -3.26 -4.37
N LEU A 178 4.42 -3.54 -5.29
CA LEU A 178 5.40 -4.60 -5.12
C LEU A 178 6.24 -4.38 -3.86
N ASN A 179 6.71 -3.16 -3.62
CA ASN A 179 7.50 -2.85 -2.44
C ASN A 179 6.68 -3.06 -1.15
N LEU A 180 5.43 -2.59 -1.09
CA LEU A 180 4.55 -2.77 0.07
C LEU A 180 4.32 -4.26 0.42
N VAL A 181 4.19 -5.12 -0.59
CA VAL A 181 3.92 -6.55 -0.37
C VAL A 181 5.21 -7.35 -0.14
N MET A 182 6.26 -7.10 -0.91
CA MET A 182 7.54 -7.81 -0.78
C MET A 182 8.24 -7.50 0.55
N GLU A 183 8.11 -6.26 1.01
CA GLU A 183 8.67 -5.78 2.29
C GLU A 183 7.58 -5.69 3.38
N SER A 184 6.57 -6.57 3.33
CA SER A 184 5.40 -6.48 4.23
C SER A 184 5.81 -6.41 5.70
N GLU A 185 6.75 -7.25 6.16
CA GLU A 185 7.25 -7.24 7.54
C GLU A 185 7.74 -5.86 8.01
N VAL A 186 8.36 -5.10 7.11
CA VAL A 186 8.88 -3.76 7.38
C VAL A 186 7.71 -2.78 7.47
N PHE A 187 6.77 -2.87 6.52
CA PHE A 187 5.61 -1.99 6.48
C PHE A 187 4.62 -2.23 7.62
N GLU A 188 4.50 -3.46 8.11
CA GLU A 188 3.71 -3.79 9.31
C GLU A 188 4.23 -3.01 10.53
N ALA A 189 5.55 -2.87 10.67
CA ALA A 189 6.15 -2.04 11.72
C ALA A 189 5.97 -0.54 11.46
N VAL A 190 6.02 -0.09 10.19
CA VAL A 190 5.68 1.29 9.81
C VAL A 190 4.23 1.62 10.14
N PHE A 191 3.30 0.69 9.99
CA PHE A 191 1.89 0.92 10.32
C PHE A 191 1.67 1.07 11.82
N LYS A 192 2.39 0.29 12.65
CA LYS A 192 2.40 0.47 14.11
C LYS A 192 2.86 1.88 14.48
N TYR A 193 3.92 2.36 13.83
CA TYR A 193 4.41 3.72 14.00
C TYR A 193 3.33 4.75 13.65
N HIS A 194 2.71 4.67 12.46
CA HIS A 194 1.67 5.61 12.05
C HIS A 194 0.47 5.64 13.00
N LEU A 195 0.09 4.49 13.55
CA LEU A 195 -0.98 4.40 14.55
C LEU A 195 -0.63 5.10 15.88
N LEU A 196 0.64 5.05 16.30
CA LEU A 196 1.06 5.77 17.51
C LEU A 196 1.24 7.26 17.23
N ALA A 197 1.83 7.61 16.08
CA ALA A 197 2.02 8.98 15.64
C ALA A 197 0.68 9.72 15.38
N SER A 198 -0.39 9.01 15.04
CA SER A 198 -1.72 9.62 14.87
C SER A 198 -2.32 10.11 16.21
N LYS A 199 -1.82 9.65 17.36
CA LYS A 199 -2.25 10.11 18.69
C LYS A 199 -1.56 11.42 19.09
N LYS A 200 -1.83 12.47 18.31
CA LYS A 200 -1.14 13.79 18.41
C LYS A 200 -1.12 14.36 19.82
N GLU A 201 -2.21 14.26 20.57
CA GLU A 201 -2.30 14.79 21.94
C GLU A 201 -1.32 14.12 22.89
N LEU A 202 -1.14 12.79 22.77
CA LEU A 202 -0.18 12.05 23.59
C LEU A 202 1.27 12.42 23.24
N VAL A 203 1.57 12.51 21.93
CA VAL A 203 2.91 12.88 21.46
C VAL A 203 3.24 14.32 21.85
N GLY A 204 2.33 15.26 21.58
CA GLY A 204 2.51 16.67 21.91
C GLY A 204 2.59 16.92 23.41
N GLY A 205 1.80 16.20 24.21
CA GLY A 205 1.88 16.24 25.67
C GLY A 205 3.26 15.80 26.18
N PHE A 206 3.79 14.69 25.68
CA PHE A 206 5.13 14.22 26.02
C PHE A 206 6.22 15.23 25.62
N VAL A 207 6.16 15.74 24.39
CA VAL A 207 7.12 16.74 23.87
C VAL A 207 7.15 17.98 24.75
N LYS A 208 5.97 18.51 25.09
CA LYS A 208 5.84 19.69 25.94
C LYS A 208 6.44 19.46 27.33
N SER A 209 6.07 18.36 28.00
CA SER A 209 6.60 18.05 29.33
C SER A 209 8.10 17.81 29.35
N ALA A 210 8.65 17.20 28.29
CA ALA A 210 10.10 17.00 28.16
C ALA A 210 10.85 18.33 27.99
N GLU A 211 10.35 19.23 27.15
CA GLU A 211 10.94 20.57 26.95
C GLU A 211 10.83 21.44 28.20
N GLU A 212 9.71 21.37 28.93
CA GLU A 212 9.53 22.06 30.20
C GLU A 212 10.58 21.59 31.24
N ALA A 213 10.80 20.29 31.36
CA ALA A 213 11.83 19.75 32.26
C ALA A 213 13.26 20.17 31.85
N LEU A 214 13.55 20.22 30.55
CA LEU A 214 14.86 20.66 30.05
C LEU A 214 15.10 22.16 30.27
N SER A 215 14.05 22.97 30.38
CA SER A 215 14.17 24.41 30.62
C SER A 215 14.84 24.77 31.97
N GLU A 216 14.86 23.83 32.92
CA GLU A 216 15.59 23.96 34.19
C GLU A 216 17.12 23.84 34.01
N VAL A 217 17.58 23.33 32.86
CA VAL A 217 19.00 23.13 32.56
C VAL A 217 19.61 24.41 31.99
N ARG A 218 20.64 24.93 32.67
CA ARG A 218 21.36 26.14 32.24
C ARG A 218 21.87 26.00 30.80
N GLY A 219 21.46 26.93 29.94
CA GLY A 219 21.90 27.00 28.54
C GLY A 219 21.00 26.25 27.55
N HIS A 220 19.91 25.61 28.01
CA HIS A 220 18.90 25.04 27.13
C HIS A 220 18.02 26.14 26.51
N SER A 221 17.65 25.95 25.23
CA SER A 221 16.69 26.80 24.53
C SER A 221 15.57 25.88 24.03
N PRO A 222 14.31 26.10 24.47
CA PRO A 222 13.22 25.21 24.09
C PRO A 222 12.97 25.17 22.58
N ASP A 223 12.92 23.97 22.02
CA ASP A 223 12.57 23.74 20.61
C ASP A 223 11.61 22.55 20.49
N LEU A 224 10.31 22.85 20.63
CA LEU A 224 9.24 21.87 20.51
C LEU A 224 9.23 21.14 19.17
N SER A 225 9.63 21.83 18.08
CA SER A 225 9.59 21.24 16.74
C SER A 225 10.70 20.20 16.56
N TYR A 226 11.90 20.51 17.03
CA TYR A 226 13.02 19.58 17.03
C TYR A 226 12.81 18.41 18.00
N MET A 227 12.28 18.68 19.21
CA MET A 227 11.93 17.63 20.16
C MET A 227 10.89 16.67 19.58
N GLU A 228 9.82 17.18 18.96
CA GLU A 228 8.82 16.34 18.29
C GLU A 228 9.46 15.49 17.19
N TYR A 229 10.37 16.06 16.39
CA TYR A 229 11.08 15.31 15.36
C TYR A 229 11.89 14.13 15.94
N GLU A 230 12.68 14.35 17.01
CA GLU A 230 13.45 13.29 17.64
C GLU A 230 12.57 12.25 18.35
N VAL A 231 11.45 12.67 18.95
CA VAL A 231 10.45 11.76 19.53
C VAL A 231 9.82 10.87 18.46
N LEU A 232 9.39 11.43 17.33
CA LEU A 232 8.81 10.66 16.22
C LEU A 232 9.82 9.67 15.63
N LYS A 233 11.08 10.09 15.48
CA LYS A 233 12.17 9.22 15.02
C LYS A 233 12.47 8.09 16.01
N ALA A 234 12.48 8.38 17.32
CA ALA A 234 12.63 7.38 18.36
C ALA A 234 11.45 6.41 18.40
N LEU A 235 10.23 6.91 18.19
CA LEU A 235 9.02 6.09 18.11
C LEU A 235 9.04 5.14 16.92
N LEU A 236 9.42 5.63 15.74
CA LEU A 236 9.64 4.78 14.56
C LEU A 236 10.64 3.69 14.91
N SER A 237 11.83 4.07 15.39
CA SER A 237 12.89 3.15 15.84
C SER A 237 12.38 2.07 16.80
N ARG A 238 11.50 2.43 17.73
CA ARG A 238 10.90 1.47 18.65
C ARG A 238 9.94 0.50 17.96
N CYS A 239 9.09 0.99 17.05
CA CYS A 239 8.08 0.20 16.35
C CYS A 239 8.68 -0.83 15.39
N VAL A 240 9.80 -0.48 14.75
CA VAL A 240 10.60 -1.39 13.91
C VAL A 240 11.59 -2.23 14.71
N GLU A 241 11.52 -2.18 16.05
CA GLU A 241 12.37 -2.97 16.95
C GLU A 241 13.85 -2.98 16.54
N LEU A 242 14.40 -1.80 16.24
CA LEU A 242 15.71 -1.66 15.58
C LEU A 242 16.84 -2.42 16.31
N ARG A 243 17.07 -3.67 15.88
CA ARG A 243 18.25 -4.49 16.20
C ARG A 243 19.03 -4.68 14.91
N GLY A 244 20.25 -4.15 14.81
CA GLY A 244 21.19 -4.41 13.72
C GLY A 244 20.61 -4.26 12.29
N GLN A 245 20.73 -5.31 11.48
CA GLN A 245 20.45 -5.36 10.02
C GLN A 245 19.05 -4.88 9.59
N TYR A 246 18.07 -4.86 10.50
CA TYR A 246 16.69 -4.42 10.21
C TYR A 246 16.59 -2.92 9.85
N ILE A 247 17.54 -2.09 10.32
CA ILE A 247 17.62 -0.66 9.98
C ILE A 247 17.81 -0.47 8.48
N ASN A 248 18.74 -1.20 7.87
CA ASN A 248 19.05 -1.04 6.45
C ASN A 248 17.86 -1.48 5.58
N LYS A 249 17.18 -2.57 5.99
CA LYS A 249 15.98 -3.07 5.32
C LYS A 249 14.85 -2.03 5.36
N LEU A 250 14.59 -1.45 6.53
CA LEU A 250 13.63 -0.34 6.70
C LEU A 250 13.99 0.87 5.84
N GLN A 251 15.25 1.30 5.89
CA GLN A 251 15.72 2.45 5.12
C GLN A 251 15.52 2.22 3.62
N ASN A 252 15.89 1.05 3.11
CA ASN A 252 15.69 0.70 1.71
C ASN A 252 14.19 0.72 1.35
N ALA A 253 13.35 0.02 2.09
CA ALA A 253 11.90 -0.03 1.81
C ALA A 253 11.25 1.37 1.78
N ILE A 254 11.58 2.25 2.73
CA ILE A 254 11.05 3.62 2.79
C ILE A 254 11.63 4.50 1.69
N ILE A 255 12.93 4.39 1.41
CA ILE A 255 13.57 5.14 0.33
C ILE A 255 12.95 4.77 -1.03
N PHE A 256 12.61 3.51 -1.26
CA PHE A 256 11.95 3.09 -2.50
C PHE A 256 10.56 3.71 -2.66
N VAL A 257 9.80 3.86 -1.57
CA VAL A 257 8.54 4.63 -1.59
C VAL A 257 8.82 6.09 -1.98
N LYS A 258 9.81 6.72 -1.35
CA LYS A 258 10.17 8.13 -1.57
C LYS A 258 10.69 8.42 -2.97
N ILE A 259 11.53 7.57 -3.54
CA ILE A 259 12.12 7.80 -4.87
C ILE A 259 11.03 7.83 -5.96
N GLY A 260 9.94 7.08 -5.78
CA GLY A 260 8.79 7.14 -6.68
C GLY A 260 7.97 8.45 -6.57
N ARG A 261 8.23 9.33 -5.60
CA ARG A 261 7.46 10.56 -5.38
C ARG A 261 8.07 11.74 -6.11
N ARG A 262 7.27 12.48 -6.87
CA ARG A 262 7.68 13.76 -7.49
C ARG A 262 7.63 14.91 -6.49
N SER A 263 6.75 14.82 -5.49
CA SER A 263 6.62 15.80 -4.41
C SER A 263 7.84 15.82 -3.45
N VAL A 264 8.60 14.73 -3.37
CA VAL A 264 9.74 14.60 -2.45
C VAL A 264 11.02 15.12 -3.10
N LYS A 265 11.48 16.30 -2.65
CA LYS A 265 12.72 16.93 -3.16
C LYS A 265 13.99 16.23 -2.68
N ASN A 266 14.00 15.74 -1.43
CA ASN A 266 15.13 15.03 -0.84
C ASN A 266 14.68 13.71 -0.20
N TYR A 267 14.90 12.59 -0.88
CA TYR A 267 14.49 11.26 -0.40
C TYR A 267 15.25 10.79 0.86
N LYS A 268 16.38 11.43 1.21
CA LYS A 268 17.17 11.09 2.40
C LYS A 268 16.63 11.73 3.68
N GLU A 269 15.87 12.80 3.57
CA GLU A 269 15.29 13.50 4.72
C GLU A 269 14.10 12.72 5.29
N TRP A 270 14.06 12.60 6.62
CA TRP A 270 13.03 11.84 7.32
C TRP A 270 11.80 12.66 7.69
N ASP A 271 11.95 13.97 7.84
CA ASP A 271 10.90 14.84 8.38
C ASP A 271 9.56 14.69 7.65
N TRP A 272 9.58 14.78 6.32
CA TRP A 272 8.42 14.51 5.46
C TRP A 272 7.77 13.15 5.74
N PHE A 273 8.56 12.08 5.92
CA PHE A 273 8.02 10.74 6.14
C PHE A 273 7.33 10.64 7.51
N LEU A 274 7.95 11.25 8.53
CA LEU A 274 7.44 11.22 9.89
C LEU A 274 6.14 12.03 10.04
N ARG A 275 6.01 13.13 9.29
CA ARG A 275 4.94 14.11 9.49
C ARG A 275 3.84 14.10 8.44
N ASP A 276 4.18 13.81 7.18
CA ASP A 276 3.32 14.19 6.05
C ASP A 276 3.08 13.07 5.01
N GLU A 277 3.76 11.93 5.14
CA GLU A 277 3.56 10.76 4.27
C GLU A 277 2.08 10.33 4.20
N VAL A 278 1.58 10.03 3.00
CA VAL A 278 0.17 9.71 2.75
C VAL A 278 -0.10 8.21 2.55
N LEU A 279 0.74 7.49 1.80
CA LEU A 279 0.48 6.12 1.36
C LEU A 279 0.44 5.13 2.53
N THR A 280 1.52 5.04 3.29
CA THR A 280 1.62 4.12 4.43
C THR A 280 0.79 4.61 5.63
N TYR A 281 0.58 5.93 5.74
CA TYR A 281 -0.30 6.51 6.76
C TYR A 281 -1.77 6.10 6.56
N SER A 282 -2.33 6.41 5.38
CA SER A 282 -3.74 6.10 5.06
C SER A 282 -4.03 4.61 5.12
N MET A 283 -3.09 3.78 4.65
CA MET A 283 -3.17 2.32 4.77
C MET A 283 -3.33 1.86 6.22
N SER A 284 -2.50 2.36 7.14
CA SER A 284 -2.61 2.07 8.57
C SER A 284 -3.96 2.50 9.13
N MET A 285 -4.42 3.71 8.78
CA MET A 285 -5.69 4.25 9.30
C MET A 285 -6.89 3.44 8.83
N TYR A 286 -6.96 3.05 7.55
CA TYR A 286 -8.04 2.19 7.04
C TYR A 286 -8.05 0.83 7.72
N MET A 287 -6.89 0.18 7.84
CA MET A 287 -6.78 -1.13 8.49
C MET A 287 -7.28 -1.09 9.93
N VAL A 288 -6.87 -0.08 10.70
CA VAL A 288 -7.26 0.07 12.10
C VAL A 288 -8.74 0.37 12.24
N GLU A 289 -9.26 1.25 11.39
CA GLU A 289 -10.64 1.67 11.46
C GLU A 289 -11.61 0.54 11.12
N LEU A 290 -11.33 -0.25 10.08
CA LEU A 290 -12.15 -1.41 9.72
C LEU A 290 -12.18 -2.45 10.84
N GLN A 291 -11.03 -2.76 11.44
CA GLN A 291 -10.96 -3.70 12.58
C GLN A 291 -11.69 -3.17 13.82
N ARG A 292 -11.58 -1.86 14.09
CA ARG A 292 -12.33 -1.20 15.17
C ARG A 292 -13.83 -1.33 14.92
N LEU A 293 -14.28 -1.09 13.69
CA LEU A 293 -15.68 -1.17 13.28
C LEU A 293 -16.24 -2.58 13.43
N LEU A 294 -15.43 -3.60 13.15
CA LEU A 294 -15.73 -5.01 13.40
C LEU A 294 -15.71 -5.43 14.89
N GLY A 295 -15.26 -4.56 15.79
CA GLY A 295 -15.17 -4.87 17.21
C GLY A 295 -14.05 -5.87 17.55
N LEU A 296 -13.01 -5.96 16.71
CA LEU A 296 -11.83 -6.75 17.04
C LEU A 296 -11.14 -6.13 18.27
N ARG A 297 -10.85 -6.97 19.27
CA ARG A 297 -10.23 -6.53 20.53
C ARG A 297 -8.75 -6.17 20.32
N GLU A 298 -8.07 -6.94 19.47
CA GLU A 298 -6.68 -6.73 19.10
C GLU A 298 -6.58 -6.20 17.67
N LYS A 299 -5.56 -5.37 17.42
CA LYS A 299 -5.31 -4.77 16.11
C LYS A 299 -4.24 -5.57 15.37
N GLU A 300 -4.63 -6.21 14.28
CA GLU A 300 -3.76 -6.90 13.35
C GLU A 300 -3.34 -5.95 12.22
N LEU A 301 -2.18 -5.34 12.37
CA LEU A 301 -1.56 -4.50 11.33
C LEU A 301 -0.70 -5.35 10.38
N ASN A 302 -1.27 -6.41 9.81
CA ASN A 302 -0.56 -7.42 9.02
C ASN A 302 -1.05 -7.45 7.55
N ILE A 303 -0.18 -7.10 6.60
CA ILE A 303 -0.51 -7.14 5.16
C ILE A 303 -0.64 -8.59 4.69
N SER A 304 0.19 -9.47 5.22
CA SER A 304 0.22 -10.88 4.88
C SER A 304 -1.11 -11.59 5.21
N THR A 305 -1.78 -11.20 6.31
CA THR A 305 -3.14 -11.66 6.64
C THR A 305 -4.15 -11.19 5.61
N LEU A 306 -4.10 -9.92 5.20
CA LEU A 306 -4.98 -9.36 4.17
C LEU A 306 -4.81 -10.05 2.80
N LEU A 307 -3.60 -10.53 2.51
CA LEU A 307 -3.29 -11.24 1.27
C LEU A 307 -3.41 -12.77 1.39
N SER A 308 -3.83 -13.29 2.54
CA SER A 308 -3.97 -14.73 2.75
C SER A 308 -5.14 -15.32 1.96
N PRO A 309 -5.10 -16.63 1.65
CA PRO A 309 -6.22 -17.32 1.02
C PRO A 309 -7.48 -17.27 1.90
N ARG A 310 -8.64 -17.13 1.26
CA ARG A 310 -9.94 -17.12 1.95
C ARG A 310 -10.77 -18.31 1.52
N ARG A 311 -11.41 -18.97 2.50
CA ARG A 311 -12.25 -20.16 2.28
C ARG A 311 -13.71 -19.87 2.58
N GLY A 312 -14.59 -20.66 1.98
CA GLY A 312 -16.03 -20.66 2.30
C GLY A 312 -16.86 -19.57 1.59
N PRO A 313 -18.13 -19.41 1.98
CA PRO A 313 -19.04 -18.48 1.31
C PRO A 313 -18.54 -17.04 1.43
N TYR A 314 -18.42 -16.31 0.33
CA TYR A 314 -17.78 -14.97 0.28
C TYR A 314 -16.24 -14.93 0.28
N GLY A 315 -15.54 -16.06 0.13
CA GLY A 315 -14.07 -16.08 -0.02
C GLY A 315 -13.57 -15.17 -1.15
N GLY A 316 -14.17 -15.27 -2.34
CA GLY A 316 -13.89 -14.37 -3.46
C GLY A 316 -14.19 -12.89 -3.18
N PRO A 317 -15.43 -12.53 -2.78
CA PRO A 317 -15.79 -11.16 -2.40
C PRO A 317 -14.87 -10.53 -1.34
N ALA A 318 -14.49 -11.27 -0.30
CA ALA A 318 -13.57 -10.79 0.72
C ALA A 318 -12.15 -10.57 0.16
N SER A 319 -11.70 -11.42 -0.77
CA SER A 319 -10.43 -11.23 -1.49
C SER A 319 -10.43 -10.04 -2.42
N ALA A 320 -11.52 -9.82 -3.14
CA ALA A 320 -11.70 -8.64 -3.96
C ALA A 320 -11.70 -7.37 -3.09
N LEU A 321 -12.46 -7.35 -1.98
CA LEU A 321 -12.50 -6.22 -1.06
C LEU A 321 -11.13 -5.93 -0.45
N SER A 322 -10.43 -6.96 0.03
CA SER A 322 -9.09 -6.79 0.59
C SER A 322 -8.13 -6.17 -0.41
N THR A 323 -8.19 -6.61 -1.67
CA THR A 323 -7.38 -6.04 -2.75
C THR A 323 -7.70 -4.55 -2.97
N LEU A 324 -8.99 -4.18 -3.00
CA LEU A 324 -9.40 -2.78 -3.16
C LEU A 324 -8.99 -1.89 -1.98
N ILE A 325 -9.08 -2.41 -0.74
CA ILE A 325 -8.62 -1.68 0.47
C ILE A 325 -7.11 -1.43 0.37
N LEU A 326 -6.32 -2.45 0.04
CA LEU A 326 -4.86 -2.33 -0.10
C LEU A 326 -4.44 -1.40 -1.24
N MET A 327 -5.23 -1.35 -2.32
CA MET A 327 -4.98 -0.46 -3.47
C MET A 327 -5.41 0.99 -3.24
N SER A 328 -6.36 1.24 -2.33
CA SER A 328 -6.92 2.57 -2.08
C SER A 328 -5.85 3.63 -1.75
N PRO A 329 -4.87 3.38 -0.85
CA PRO A 329 -3.75 4.28 -0.63
C PRO A 329 -2.93 4.59 -1.89
N ILE A 330 -2.75 3.61 -2.78
CA ILE A 330 -2.03 3.79 -4.04
C ILE A 330 -2.83 4.69 -4.99
N PHE A 331 -4.15 4.55 -5.05
CA PHE A 331 -5.02 5.42 -5.84
C PHE A 331 -4.92 6.87 -5.39
N THR A 332 -5.06 7.12 -4.09
CA THR A 332 -4.91 8.46 -3.51
C THR A 332 -3.55 9.04 -3.85
N GLN A 333 -2.50 8.26 -3.62
CA GLN A 333 -1.15 8.73 -3.79
C GLN A 333 -0.77 8.99 -5.24
N TYR A 334 -1.25 8.17 -6.18
CA TYR A 334 -1.10 8.42 -7.60
C TYR A 334 -1.82 9.70 -8.02
N ALA A 335 -3.06 9.92 -7.57
CA ALA A 335 -3.82 11.12 -7.90
C ALA A 335 -3.12 12.40 -7.45
N LEU A 336 -2.56 12.40 -6.23
CA LEU A 336 -1.79 13.53 -5.72
C LEU A 336 -0.53 13.82 -6.56
N GLU A 337 0.22 12.79 -6.95
CA GLU A 337 1.48 12.97 -7.69
C GLU A 337 1.28 13.28 -9.18
N ALA A 338 0.26 12.68 -9.79
CA ALA A 338 -0.01 12.83 -11.22
C ALA A 338 -0.85 14.08 -11.53
N ARG A 339 -1.82 14.39 -10.66
CA ARG A 339 -2.87 15.38 -10.94
C ARG A 339 -3.01 16.46 -9.87
N ARG A 340 -2.40 16.29 -8.70
CA ARG A 340 -2.59 17.17 -7.52
C ARG A 340 -4.05 17.25 -7.08
N GLU A 341 -4.76 16.13 -7.21
CA GLU A 341 -6.18 16.01 -6.91
C GLU A 341 -6.41 15.08 -5.72
N VAL A 342 -7.46 15.35 -4.95
CA VAL A 342 -8.03 14.41 -3.99
C VAL A 342 -9.03 13.51 -4.72
N VAL A 343 -8.97 12.21 -4.44
CA VAL A 343 -9.89 11.20 -4.98
C VAL A 343 -10.56 10.44 -3.85
N VAL A 344 -11.81 10.04 -4.09
CA VAL A 344 -12.53 9.11 -3.21
C VAL A 344 -12.20 7.69 -3.68
N THR A 345 -11.78 6.84 -2.76
CA THR A 345 -11.34 5.47 -3.02
C THR A 345 -12.37 4.44 -2.51
N PRO A 346 -12.28 3.16 -2.90
CA PRO A 346 -13.17 2.13 -2.36
C PRO A 346 -13.09 2.01 -0.83
N ALA A 347 -11.91 2.16 -0.22
CA ALA A 347 -11.76 2.12 1.23
C ALA A 347 -12.54 3.24 1.93
N ASP A 348 -12.57 4.46 1.36
CA ASP A 348 -13.32 5.59 1.89
C ASP A 348 -14.81 5.28 2.00
N ILE A 349 -15.40 4.75 0.91
CA ILE A 349 -16.83 4.41 0.86
C ILE A 349 -17.15 3.30 1.87
N VAL A 350 -16.36 2.22 1.90
CA VAL A 350 -16.60 1.08 2.79
C VAL A 350 -16.49 1.50 4.26
N VAL A 351 -15.45 2.26 4.63
CA VAL A 351 -15.26 2.77 5.99
C VAL A 351 -16.43 3.67 6.39
N SER A 352 -16.83 4.61 5.54
CA SER A 352 -17.93 5.54 5.84
C SER A 352 -19.27 4.83 6.01
N VAL A 353 -19.62 3.89 5.11
CA VAL A 353 -20.85 3.10 5.23
C VAL A 353 -20.89 2.33 6.56
N LEU A 354 -19.77 1.69 6.95
CA LEU A 354 -19.69 0.99 8.22
C LEU A 354 -19.79 1.92 9.44
N ARG A 355 -19.17 3.11 9.37
CA ARG A 355 -19.26 4.12 10.43
C ARG A 355 -20.70 4.62 10.62
N ILE A 356 -21.41 4.86 9.52
CA ILE A 356 -22.83 5.25 9.53
C ILE A 356 -23.70 4.14 10.13
N SER A 357 -23.53 2.89 9.66
CA SER A 357 -24.25 1.73 10.20
C SER A 357 -24.06 1.60 11.71
N ARG A 358 -22.82 1.72 12.19
CA ARG A 358 -22.50 1.64 13.62
C ARG A 358 -23.07 2.81 14.42
N ALA A 359 -23.00 4.03 13.89
CA ALA A 359 -23.51 5.23 14.58
C ALA A 359 -25.04 5.18 14.77
N ARG A 360 -25.76 4.59 13.81
CA ARG A 360 -27.22 4.43 13.87
C ARG A 360 -27.67 3.22 14.69
N GLY A 361 -26.75 2.32 15.07
CA GLY A 361 -27.10 1.05 15.69
C GLY A 361 -27.86 0.12 14.74
N GLU A 362 -27.72 0.31 13.42
CA GLU A 362 -28.43 -0.48 12.43
C GLU A 362 -27.91 -1.91 12.41
N THR A 363 -28.81 -2.84 12.67
CA THR A 363 -28.56 -4.29 12.59
C THR A 363 -29.22 -4.94 11.37
N GLY A 364 -30.13 -4.20 10.72
CA GLY A 364 -30.82 -4.58 9.50
C GLY A 364 -30.28 -3.88 8.25
N ASP A 365 -30.89 -4.18 7.12
CA ASP A 365 -30.60 -3.52 5.84
C ASP A 365 -31.16 -2.10 5.85
N PHE A 366 -30.40 -1.13 5.33
CA PHE A 366 -30.75 0.29 5.41
C PHE A 366 -30.39 1.05 4.13
N VAL A 367 -30.96 2.26 3.97
CA VAL A 367 -30.59 3.17 2.89
C VAL A 367 -29.82 4.36 3.46
N VAL A 368 -28.80 4.81 2.73
CA VAL A 368 -27.99 5.99 3.07
C VAL A 368 -27.79 6.83 1.82
N SER A 369 -28.00 8.14 1.91
CA SER A 369 -27.76 9.03 0.77
C SER A 369 -26.25 9.15 0.48
N VAL A 370 -25.91 9.38 -0.78
CA VAL A 370 -24.51 9.63 -1.20
C VAL A 370 -23.92 10.83 -0.46
N ARG A 371 -24.73 11.87 -0.20
CA ARG A 371 -24.30 13.04 0.55
C ARG A 371 -23.86 12.68 1.97
N GLU A 372 -24.64 11.86 2.67
CA GLU A 372 -24.27 11.40 4.02
C GLU A 372 -22.99 10.57 4.01
N VAL A 373 -22.78 9.74 2.97
CA VAL A 373 -21.51 9.02 2.80
C VAL A 373 -20.35 10.00 2.62
N ALA A 374 -20.50 11.03 1.79
CA ALA A 374 -19.47 12.05 1.56
C ALA A 374 -19.17 12.88 2.82
N GLU A 375 -20.20 13.24 3.60
CA GLU A 375 -20.06 13.90 4.90
C GLU A 375 -19.24 13.05 5.88
N GLU A 376 -19.51 11.74 5.96
CA GLU A 376 -18.75 10.85 6.82
C GLU A 376 -17.31 10.65 6.32
N ILE A 377 -17.05 10.64 5.00
CA ILE A 377 -15.69 10.60 4.45
C ILE A 377 -14.89 11.82 4.94
N VAL A 378 -15.43 13.03 4.77
CA VAL A 378 -14.76 14.27 5.21
C VAL A 378 -14.54 14.25 6.73
N SER A 379 -15.55 13.86 7.51
CA SER A 379 -15.44 13.78 8.97
C SER A 379 -14.37 12.77 9.41
N PHE A 380 -14.29 11.61 8.75
CA PHE A 380 -13.26 10.61 9.01
C PHE A 380 -11.86 11.15 8.69
N TRP A 381 -11.69 11.80 7.53
CA TRP A 381 -10.41 12.38 7.12
C TRP A 381 -9.94 13.48 8.06
N GLU A 382 -10.83 14.31 8.58
CA GLU A 382 -10.50 15.32 9.58
C GLU A 382 -10.04 14.69 10.90
N ARG A 383 -10.82 13.75 11.44
CA ARG A 383 -10.51 13.10 12.73
C ARG A 383 -9.20 12.32 12.70
N GLN A 384 -8.83 11.76 11.55
CA GLN A 384 -7.58 11.01 11.38
C GLN A 384 -6.43 11.86 10.81
N ASP A 385 -6.48 13.19 10.85
CA ASP A 385 -5.45 14.08 10.26
C ASP A 385 -5.14 13.83 8.77
N PHE A 386 -5.97 13.04 8.09
CA PHE A 386 -5.73 12.68 6.71
C PHE A 386 -5.99 13.89 5.81
N LEU A 387 -7.01 14.69 6.13
CA LEU A 387 -7.34 15.90 5.37
C LEU A 387 -6.18 16.90 5.31
N ARG A 388 -5.47 17.11 6.43
CA ARG A 388 -4.28 17.99 6.46
C ARG A 388 -3.22 17.49 5.49
N ARG A 389 -2.92 16.18 5.51
CA ARG A 389 -1.92 15.56 4.64
C ARG A 389 -2.31 15.65 3.16
N LEU A 390 -3.59 15.42 2.84
CA LEU A 390 -4.10 15.58 1.48
C LEU A 390 -3.93 17.01 0.96
N LYS A 391 -4.24 18.02 1.80
CA LYS A 391 -4.11 19.44 1.45
C LYS A 391 -2.66 19.91 1.25
N LEU A 392 -1.66 19.18 1.74
CA LEU A 392 -0.25 19.49 1.45
C LEU A 392 0.13 19.24 -0.02
N TYR A 393 -0.58 18.33 -0.69
CA TYR A 393 -0.26 17.86 -2.05
C TYR A 393 -1.35 18.14 -3.08
N SER A 394 -2.49 18.66 -2.64
CA SER A 394 -3.64 18.96 -3.48
C SER A 394 -4.03 20.43 -3.39
N GLN A 395 -4.63 20.94 -4.47
CA GLN A 395 -5.26 22.26 -4.52
C GLN A 395 -6.79 22.17 -4.46
N ASP A 396 -7.33 20.96 -4.33
CA ASP A 396 -8.77 20.74 -4.36
C ASP A 396 -9.47 21.25 -3.12
N GLU A 397 -10.67 21.77 -3.34
CA GLU A 397 -11.67 21.91 -2.30
C GLU A 397 -12.16 20.53 -1.87
N VAL A 398 -12.14 20.29 -0.55
CA VAL A 398 -12.60 19.03 0.06
C VAL A 398 -13.83 19.33 0.90
N THR A 399 -14.98 19.33 0.23
CA THR A 399 -16.32 19.43 0.82
C THR A 399 -17.18 18.26 0.37
N PRO A 400 -18.22 17.86 1.12
CA PRO A 400 -19.10 16.77 0.72
C PRO A 400 -19.67 16.97 -0.69
N GLU A 401 -20.10 18.19 -1.03
CA GLU A 401 -20.64 18.54 -2.34
C GLU A 401 -19.60 18.39 -3.46
N ALA A 402 -18.34 18.77 -3.19
CA ALA A 402 -17.24 18.59 -4.15
C ALA A 402 -16.92 17.10 -4.35
N LEU A 403 -16.91 16.30 -3.29
CA LEU A 403 -16.65 14.86 -3.36
C LEU A 403 -17.73 14.12 -4.15
N CYS A 404 -19.01 14.45 -3.95
CA CYS A 404 -20.10 13.88 -4.74
C CYS A 404 -19.91 14.17 -6.24
N ARG A 405 -19.42 15.35 -6.62
CA ARG A 405 -19.25 15.69 -8.04
C ARG A 405 -18.02 15.06 -8.69
N LYS A 406 -17.11 14.45 -7.91
CA LYS A 406 -15.91 13.81 -8.45
C LYS A 406 -16.25 12.46 -9.06
N SER A 407 -15.76 12.23 -10.27
CA SER A 407 -15.92 10.95 -10.95
C SER A 407 -15.25 9.79 -10.21
N SER A 408 -14.18 10.06 -9.43
CA SER A 408 -13.56 9.08 -8.55
C SER A 408 -14.52 8.44 -7.54
N PHE A 409 -15.54 9.16 -7.04
CA PHE A 409 -16.56 8.58 -6.17
C PHE A 409 -17.34 7.50 -6.92
N THR A 410 -17.85 7.84 -8.11
CA THR A 410 -18.64 6.93 -8.91
C THR A 410 -17.82 5.74 -9.40
N THR A 411 -16.57 5.97 -9.79
CA THR A 411 -15.63 4.92 -10.19
C THR A 411 -15.32 3.98 -9.02
N SER A 412 -15.07 4.50 -7.83
CA SER A 412 -14.84 3.69 -6.62
C SER A 412 -16.06 2.85 -6.24
N LEU A 413 -17.27 3.40 -6.38
CA LEU A 413 -18.49 2.64 -6.15
C LEU A 413 -18.69 1.55 -7.20
N ALA A 414 -18.43 1.86 -8.48
CA ALA A 414 -18.47 0.87 -9.55
C ALA A 414 -17.49 -0.28 -9.28
N LEU A 415 -16.29 0.00 -8.76
CA LEU A 415 -15.34 -1.04 -8.35
C LEU A 415 -15.90 -1.92 -7.24
N ILE A 416 -16.52 -1.34 -6.20
CA ILE A 416 -17.12 -2.10 -5.10
C ILE A 416 -18.22 -3.03 -5.62
N VAL A 417 -19.13 -2.50 -6.45
CA VAL A 417 -20.27 -3.26 -6.99
C VAL A 417 -19.80 -4.38 -7.93
N ASN A 418 -18.89 -4.08 -8.86
CA ASN A 418 -18.38 -5.05 -9.83
C ASN A 418 -17.42 -6.08 -9.22
N ALA A 419 -16.84 -5.79 -8.06
CA ALA A 419 -16.05 -6.74 -7.28
C ALA A 419 -16.90 -7.83 -6.59
N GLY A 420 -18.24 -7.76 -6.71
CA GLY A 420 -19.12 -8.74 -6.07
C GLY A 420 -19.10 -8.65 -4.55
N ILE A 421 -18.68 -7.50 -4.00
CA ILE A 421 -18.71 -7.19 -2.57
C ILE A 421 -20.17 -6.95 -2.21
N GLY A 422 -20.88 -8.05 -1.96
CA GLY A 422 -22.31 -8.02 -1.67
C GLY A 422 -22.62 -7.16 -0.44
N GLY A 423 -23.73 -6.43 -0.50
CA GLY A 423 -24.20 -5.61 0.61
C GLY A 423 -23.96 -4.11 0.48
N ILE A 424 -23.43 -3.62 -0.64
CA ILE A 424 -23.59 -2.22 -1.06
C ILE A 424 -24.18 -2.23 -2.46
N HIS A 425 -25.36 -1.64 -2.63
CA HIS A 425 -26.09 -1.58 -3.89
C HIS A 425 -26.48 -0.12 -4.18
N ILE A 426 -26.44 0.29 -5.44
CA ILE A 426 -26.97 1.59 -5.83
C ILE A 426 -28.51 1.55 -5.84
N THR A 427 -29.13 2.63 -5.39
CA THR A 427 -30.58 2.83 -5.50
C THR A 427 -30.89 4.29 -5.79
N THR A 428 -32.10 4.57 -6.26
CA THR A 428 -32.57 5.91 -6.60
C THR A 428 -33.82 6.20 -5.79
N GLU A 429 -33.71 7.08 -4.80
CA GLU A 429 -34.87 7.52 -3.99
C GLU A 429 -35.34 8.92 -4.36
N ARG A 430 -34.46 9.76 -4.92
CA ARG A 430 -34.76 11.12 -5.41
C ARG A 430 -34.19 11.34 -6.82
N ARG A 431 -34.15 12.60 -7.26
CA ARG A 431 -33.56 12.98 -8.55
C ARG A 431 -32.03 12.73 -8.49
N PRO A 432 -31.42 12.06 -9.49
CA PRO A 432 -30.01 11.68 -9.44
C PRO A 432 -29.06 12.88 -9.27
N GLU A 433 -28.08 12.77 -8.37
CA GLU A 433 -27.09 13.83 -8.07
C GLU A 433 -25.72 13.61 -8.73
N LEU A 434 -25.44 12.41 -9.27
CA LEU A 434 -24.10 12.01 -9.71
C LEU A 434 -23.97 11.86 -11.24
N ARG A 435 -22.77 12.18 -11.75
CA ARG A 435 -22.36 11.83 -13.13
C ARG A 435 -22.04 10.34 -13.20
N LEU A 436 -22.60 9.69 -14.21
CA LEU A 436 -22.57 8.25 -14.37
C LEU A 436 -21.46 7.83 -15.35
N PRO A 437 -20.68 6.79 -15.03
CA PRO A 437 -19.97 6.01 -16.02
C PRO A 437 -20.97 5.49 -17.08
N PRO A 438 -20.52 5.13 -18.29
CA PRO A 438 -21.38 4.76 -19.42
C PRO A 438 -22.29 3.53 -19.21
N ARG A 439 -22.33 2.93 -18.01
CA ARG A 439 -23.13 1.74 -17.68
C ARG A 439 -23.94 1.84 -16.36
N MET A 440 -24.01 3.00 -15.71
CA MET A 440 -24.79 3.15 -14.47
C MET A 440 -26.07 3.97 -14.70
N VAL A 441 -27.14 3.64 -13.97
CA VAL A 441 -28.37 4.44 -13.85
C VAL A 441 -28.15 5.51 -12.78
N GLY A 442 -28.69 6.71 -12.96
CA GLY A 442 -28.60 7.81 -12.01
C GLY A 442 -28.99 7.39 -10.60
N PHE A 443 -28.07 7.50 -9.64
CA PHE A 443 -28.31 7.15 -8.24
C PHE A 443 -27.98 8.33 -7.33
N ASP A 444 -28.64 8.37 -6.18
CA ASP A 444 -28.47 9.36 -5.11
C ASP A 444 -28.30 8.69 -3.73
N SER A 445 -28.50 7.37 -3.66
CA SER A 445 -28.49 6.61 -2.42
C SER A 445 -27.85 5.23 -2.60
N LEU A 446 -27.40 4.65 -1.49
CA LEU A 446 -26.90 3.29 -1.38
C LEU A 446 -27.85 2.46 -0.52
N TYR A 447 -28.31 1.32 -1.03
CA TYR A 447 -28.96 0.28 -0.24
C TYR A 447 -27.88 -0.67 0.32
N VAL A 448 -27.80 -0.73 1.64
CA VAL A 448 -26.75 -1.43 2.37
C VAL A 448 -27.34 -2.65 3.06
N ARG A 449 -26.81 -3.84 2.72
CA ARG A 449 -27.11 -5.07 3.44
C ARG A 449 -26.10 -5.28 4.56
N ALA A 450 -26.35 -4.69 5.72
CA ALA A 450 -25.38 -4.53 6.79
C ALA A 450 -24.76 -5.86 7.24
N GLN A 451 -25.58 -6.91 7.36
CA GLN A 451 -25.11 -8.23 7.79
C GLN A 451 -24.22 -8.90 6.75
N GLN A 452 -24.56 -8.79 5.47
CA GLN A 452 -23.76 -9.34 4.37
C GLN A 452 -22.41 -8.62 4.27
N LEU A 453 -22.43 -7.29 4.29
CA LEU A 453 -21.24 -6.46 4.26
C LEU A 453 -20.32 -6.77 5.45
N SER A 454 -20.87 -6.81 6.67
CA SER A 454 -20.13 -7.17 7.88
C SER A 454 -19.51 -8.56 7.78
N SER A 455 -20.22 -9.56 7.24
CA SER A 455 -19.72 -10.92 7.05
C SER A 455 -18.53 -10.98 6.07
N ILE A 456 -18.60 -10.24 4.97
CA ILE A 456 -17.50 -10.14 4.00
C ILE A 456 -16.28 -9.49 4.65
N ILE A 457 -16.49 -8.39 5.37
CA ILE A 457 -15.42 -7.64 6.04
C ILE A 457 -14.79 -8.50 7.14
N GLN A 458 -15.56 -9.24 7.95
CA GLN A 458 -14.99 -10.16 8.95
C GLN A 458 -14.07 -11.21 8.31
N ARG A 459 -14.43 -11.74 7.13
CA ARG A 459 -13.61 -12.70 6.37
C ARG A 459 -12.33 -12.10 5.78
N VAL A 460 -12.19 -10.77 5.76
CA VAL A 460 -10.92 -10.13 5.38
C VAL A 460 -9.84 -10.38 6.44
N TRP A 461 -10.21 -10.45 7.73
CA TRP A 461 -9.30 -10.62 8.87
C TRP A 461 -9.38 -12.00 9.56
N ARG A 462 -10.53 -12.68 9.51
CA ARG A 462 -10.70 -13.98 10.18
C ARG A 462 -10.42 -15.12 9.21
N TRP A 463 -9.40 -15.90 9.54
CA TRP A 463 -9.25 -17.24 9.00
C TRP A 463 -10.13 -18.18 9.82
N GLU A 464 -11.22 -18.69 9.23
CA GLU A 464 -11.86 -19.85 9.81
C GLU A 464 -10.92 -21.04 9.57
N GLU A 465 -10.28 -21.52 10.64
CA GLU A 465 -9.64 -22.84 10.65
C GLU A 465 -10.74 -23.87 10.40
N GLY A 466 -10.76 -24.39 9.17
CA GLY A 466 -11.61 -25.47 8.72
C GLY A 466 -10.77 -26.49 7.97
#